data_AF-R6NEN1-F1
#
_entry.id   AF-R6NEN1-F1
#
_cell.length_a   1.000
_cell.length_b   1.000
_cell.length_c   1.000
_cell.angle_alpha   90.00
_cell.angle_beta   90.00
_cell.angle_gamma   90.00
#
_symmetry.space_group_name_H-M   'P 1'
#
loop_
_entity.id
_entity.type
_entity.pdbx_description
1 polymer ?
#
loop_
_entity_poly.entity_id
_entity_poly.type
_entity_poly.pdbx_seq_one_letter_code
_entity_poly.pdbx_strand_id
1 'polypeptide(L)' 'MRNNELGALLNVEPERFYPFPTKYEIHEYGIMESFVEDLPSGKARDELAGAIRGRGAFHRFKNGIRWH' A
#
# COMPACT_ATOMS: atom_id res chain seq x y z
N MET A 1 -24.44 0.65 5.52
CA MET A 1 -24.81 1.63 4.49
C MET A 1 -24.61 0.95 3.14
N ARG A 2 -25.62 0.97 2.27
CA ARG A 2 -25.52 0.40 0.92
C ARG A 2 -24.80 1.39 -0.01
N ASN A 3 -24.17 0.92 -1.09
CA ASN A 3 -23.40 1.79 -2.01
C ASN A 3 -24.20 2.98 -2.59
N ASN A 4 -25.51 2.80 -2.79
CA ASN A 4 -26.42 3.85 -3.26
C ASN A 4 -26.57 5.01 -2.25
N GLU A 5 -26.62 4.70 -0.96
CA GLU A 5 -26.70 5.69 0.12
C GLU A 5 -25.40 6.50 0.24
N LEU A 6 -24.24 5.86 0.01
CA LEU A 6 -22.93 6.53 0.01
C LEU A 6 -22.79 7.52 -1.15
N GLY A 7 -23.26 7.14 -2.35
CA GLY A 7 -23.26 8.03 -3.50
C GLY A 7 -24.14 9.27 -3.30
N ALA A 8 -25.30 9.13 -2.64
CA ALA A 8 -26.14 10.26 -2.29
C ALA A 8 -25.43 11.22 -1.31
N LEU A 9 -24.75 10.68 -0.29
CA LEU A 9 -24.01 11.49 0.69
C LEU A 9 -22.81 12.22 0.09
N LEU A 10 -22.10 11.62 -0.88
CA LEU A 10 -21.00 12.28 -1.58
C LEU A 10 -21.46 13.55 -2.32
N ASN A 11 -22.70 13.58 -2.80
CA ASN A 11 -23.26 14.75 -3.49
C ASN A 11 -23.77 15.82 -2.53
N VAL A 12 -24.36 15.43 -1.40
CA VAL A 12 -24.99 16.35 -0.43
C VAL A 12 -23.95 16.92 0.55
N GLU A 13 -22.97 16.11 0.96
CA GLU A 13 -21.96 16.46 1.96
C GLU A 13 -20.55 16.05 1.49
N PRO A 14 -20.03 16.65 0.41
CA PRO A 14 -18.73 16.25 -0.15
C PRO A 14 -17.57 16.43 0.84
N GLU A 15 -17.61 17.49 1.65
CA GLU A 15 -16.58 17.83 2.66
C GLU A 15 -16.45 16.78 3.77
N ARG A 16 -17.43 15.89 3.91
CA ARG A 16 -17.39 14.80 4.89
C ARG A 16 -16.42 13.69 4.49
N PHE A 17 -16.00 13.65 3.23
CA PHE A 17 -15.21 12.56 2.67
C PHE A 17 -13.89 13.08 2.11
N TYR A 18 -12.83 12.28 2.30
CA TYR A 18 -11.60 12.48 1.56
C TYR A 18 -11.72 11.82 0.19
N PRO A 19 -11.22 12.47 -0.89
CA PRO A 19 -11.11 11.81 -2.17
C PRO A 19 -10.14 10.63 -2.05
N PHE A 20 -10.35 9.60 -2.88
CA PHE A 20 -9.31 8.59 -3.03
C PHE A 20 -8.05 9.24 -3.59
N PRO A 21 -6.87 8.84 -3.10
CA PRO A 21 -5.63 9.30 -3.67
C PRO A 21 -5.56 8.90 -5.15
N THR A 22 -5.00 9.78 -5.95
CA THR A 22 -4.60 9.52 -7.32
C THR A 22 -3.46 8.50 -7.35
N LYS A 23 -3.25 7.89 -8.52
CA LYS A 23 -2.15 6.93 -8.76
C LYS A 23 -0.74 7.51 -8.55
N TYR A 24 -0.59 8.81 -8.30
CA TYR A 24 0.68 9.48 -8.10
C TYR A 24 0.92 9.95 -6.66
N GLU A 25 -0.12 9.98 -5.82
CA GLU A 25 -0.03 10.45 -4.43
C GLU A 25 0.46 9.38 -3.46
N ILE A 26 0.26 8.10 -3.80
CA ILE A 26 0.83 6.99 -3.02
C ILE A 26 2.17 6.61 -3.63
N HIS A 27 3.24 6.85 -2.88
CA HIS A 27 4.58 6.40 -3.23
C HIS A 27 4.80 4.94 -2.79
N GLU A 28 4.05 4.02 -3.41
CA GLU A 28 4.01 2.59 -3.02
C GLU A 28 5.40 1.96 -2.90
N TYR A 29 6.27 2.25 -3.86
CA TYR A 29 7.65 1.75 -3.82
C TYR A 29 8.43 2.29 -2.62
N GLY A 30 8.31 3.59 -2.33
CA GLY A 30 8.97 4.21 -1.18
C GLY A 30 8.48 3.65 0.15
N ILE A 31 7.17 3.38 0.27
CA ILE A 31 6.60 2.71 1.45
C ILE A 31 7.21 1.33 1.65
N MET A 32 7.33 0.54 0.58
CA MET A 32 7.94 -0.78 0.62
C MET A 32 9.43 -0.72 0.99
N GLU A 33 10.17 0.25 0.45
CA GLU A 33 11.59 0.46 0.73
C GLU A 33 11.82 0.83 2.20
N SER A 34 11.14 1.87 2.69
CA SER A 34 11.23 2.29 4.10
C SER A 34 10.84 1.17 5.06
N PHE A 35 9.79 0.40 4.74
CA PHE A 35 9.41 -0.76 5.54
C PHE A 35 10.54 -1.79 5.65
N VAL A 36 11.23 -2.09 4.54
CA VAL A 36 12.36 -3.03 4.54
C VAL A 36 13.56 -2.48 5.32
N GLU A 37 13.82 -1.19 5.21
CA GLU A 37 14.92 -0.53 5.92
C GLU A 37 14.73 -0.54 7.44
N ASP A 38 13.48 -0.37 7.90
CA ASP A 38 13.09 -0.38 9.31
C ASP A 38 13.16 -1.76 9.97
N LEU A 39 13.25 -2.84 9.18
CA LEU A 39 13.38 -4.19 9.73
C LEU A 39 14.75 -4.41 10.39
N PRO A 40 14.80 -5.16 11.50
CA PRO A 40 16.07 -5.65 12.05
C PRO A 40 16.89 -6.38 10.99
N SER A 41 18.21 -6.26 11.07
CA SER A 41 19.12 -7.00 10.20
C SER A 41 18.85 -8.50 10.30
N GLY A 42 18.72 -9.17 9.16
CA GLY A 42 18.52 -10.62 9.10
C GLY A 42 17.75 -11.06 7.88
N LYS A 43 17.43 -12.37 7.87
CA LYS A 43 16.83 -13.07 6.73
C LYS A 43 15.58 -12.38 6.17
N ALA A 44 14.67 -11.92 7.03
CA ALA A 44 13.45 -11.25 6.58
C ALA A 44 13.73 -9.94 5.83
N ARG A 45 14.67 -9.13 6.33
CA ARG A 45 15.08 -7.89 5.67
C ARG A 45 15.73 -8.18 4.31
N ASP A 46 16.62 -9.16 4.24
CA ASP A 46 17.33 -9.52 3.02
C ASP A 46 16.38 -10.08 1.93
N GLU A 47 15.46 -10.95 2.33
CA GLU A 47 14.48 -11.55 1.41
C GLU A 47 13.50 -10.50 0.89
N LEU A 48 13.00 -9.61 1.75
CA LEU A 48 12.10 -8.54 1.32
C LEU A 48 12.83 -7.49 0.48
N ALA A 49 14.09 -7.14 0.78
CA ALA A 49 14.92 -6.26 -0.05
C ALA A 49 15.12 -6.80 -1.48
N GLY A 50 15.24 -8.12 -1.62
CA GLY A 50 15.23 -8.78 -2.92
C GLY A 50 13.85 -8.75 -3.59
N ALA A 51 12.79 -8.97 -2.80
CA ALA A 51 11.42 -9.07 -3.30
C ALA A 51 10.93 -7.79 -3.97
N ILE A 52 11.33 -6.61 -3.48
CA ILE A 52 10.88 -5.30 -4.00
C ILE A 52 11.47 -4.90 -5.37
N ARG A 53 12.35 -5.72 -5.97
CA ARG A 53 13.06 -5.35 -7.21
C ARG A 53 12.38 -5.83 -8.49
N GLY A 54 12.25 -4.96 -9.48
CA GLY A 54 11.82 -5.34 -10.83
C GLY A 54 10.34 -5.73 -10.97
N ARG A 55 9.99 -6.36 -12.10
CA ARG A 55 8.59 -6.69 -12.43
C ARG A 55 8.01 -7.67 -11.40
N GLY A 56 6.80 -7.37 -10.93
CA GLY A 56 6.11 -8.18 -9.92
C GLY A 56 6.58 -7.94 -8.47
N ALA A 57 7.38 -6.89 -8.22
CA ALA A 57 7.87 -6.51 -6.90
C ALA A 57 6.78 -6.46 -5.83
N PHE A 58 5.69 -5.75 -6.11
CA PHE A 58 4.56 -5.60 -5.19
C PHE A 58 3.96 -6.96 -4.77
N HIS A 59 3.75 -7.86 -5.73
CA HIS A 59 3.19 -9.18 -5.46
C HIS A 59 4.14 -10.04 -4.60
N ARG A 60 5.43 -10.07 -4.94
CA ARG A 60 6.41 -10.84 -4.17
C ARG A 60 6.60 -10.30 -2.76
N PHE A 61 6.67 -8.97 -2.61
CA PHE A 61 6.74 -8.32 -1.31
C PHE A 61 5.53 -8.67 -0.44
N LYS A 62 4.31 -8.52 -0.98
CA LYS A 62 3.08 -8.89 -0.28
C LYS A 62 3.06 -10.36 0.13
N ASN A 63 3.55 -11.26 -0.72
CA ASN A 63 3.66 -12.67 -0.37
C ASN A 63 4.72 -12.90 0.72
N GLY A 64 5.88 -12.26 0.61
CA GLY A 64 6.98 -12.38 1.57
C GLY A 64 6.57 -11.95 2.98
N ILE A 65 5.85 -10.85 3.13
CA ILE A 65 5.34 -10.38 4.43
C ILE A 65 4.46 -11.44 5.11
N ARG A 66 3.75 -12.30 4.37
CA ARG A 66 2.89 -13.33 4.99
C ARG A 66 3.67 -14.47 5.63
N TRP A 67 4.97 -14.58 5.33
CA TRP A 67 5.82 -15.70 5.76
C TRP A 67 6.92 -15.27 6.75
N HIS A 68 7.01 -13.99 7.08
CA HIS A 68 7.94 -13.40 8.06
C HIS A 68 7.16 -12.75 9.19
#